data_AF-A0AAV2SXS8-F1
#
_entry.id   AF-A0AAV2SXS8-F1
#
_cell.length_a   1.000
_cell.length_b   1.000
_cell.length_c   1.000
_cell.angle_alpha   90.00
_cell.angle_beta   90.00
_cell.angle_gamma   90.00
#
_symmetry.space_group_name_H-M   'P 1'
#
loop_
_entity.id
_entity.type
_entity.pdbx_description
1 polymer ?
#
loop_
_entity_poly.entity_id
_entity_poly.type
_entity_poly.pdbx_seq_one_letter_code
_entity_poly.pdbx_strand_id
1 'polypeptide(L)'
;CFVGLDSFKDGEEWSDHCTDYKCRRGKVQTKLSDTCCKYDDITYNDQESWEDVCKNMRCESGKIKESDHPDCCYFDDYLYRDGEEWIDHCTVHKCKKGRLRKDLDSSC
;
A
#
# COMPACT_ATOMS: atom_id res chain seq x y z
N CYS A 1 -8.16 -33.33 3.56
CA CYS A 1 -7.06 -32.69 2.81
C CYS A 1 -5.80 -32.82 3.64
N PHE A 2 -4.63 -32.88 3.00
CA PHE A 2 -3.35 -32.93 3.71
C PHE A 2 -2.53 -31.70 3.32
N VAL A 3 -2.06 -30.95 4.32
CA VAL A 3 -1.17 -29.79 4.15
C VAL A 3 0.00 -30.00 5.10
N GLY A 4 1.18 -30.28 4.55
CA GLY A 4 2.31 -30.69 5.37
C GLY A 4 2.01 -31.98 6.17
N LEU A 5 2.06 -31.88 7.50
CA LEU A 5 1.75 -32.99 8.42
C LEU A 5 0.30 -32.98 8.92
N ASP A 6 -0.45 -31.92 8.64
CA ASP A 6 -1.80 -31.71 9.16
C ASP A 6 -2.87 -32.33 8.25
N SER A 7 -3.91 -32.86 8.88
CA SER A 7 -5.07 -33.45 8.20
C SER A 7 -6.35 -32.68 8.51
N PHE A 8 -7.02 -32.21 7.47
CA PHE A 8 -8.26 -31.43 7.55
C PHE A 8 -9.44 -32.24 7.02
N LYS A 9 -10.56 -32.25 7.73
CA LYS A 9 -11.80 -32.94 7.34
C LYS A 9 -12.50 -32.22 6.19
N ASP A 10 -13.40 -32.93 5.50
CA ASP A 10 -14.24 -32.30 4.48
C ASP A 10 -15.11 -31.20 5.11
N GLY A 11 -15.13 -30.02 4.51
CA GLY A 11 -15.82 -28.84 5.01
C GLY A 11 -15.05 -28.03 6.04
N GLU A 12 -13.90 -28.52 6.53
CA GLU A 12 -13.08 -27.79 7.51
C GLU A 12 -12.47 -26.53 6.89
N GLU A 13 -12.50 -25.45 7.66
CA GLU A 13 -12.02 -24.11 7.29
C GLU A 13 -10.91 -23.69 8.26
N TRP A 14 -9.86 -23.08 7.71
CA TRP A 14 -8.77 -22.52 8.49
C TRP A 14 -8.20 -21.30 7.76
N SER A 15 -7.45 -20.47 8.47
CA SER A 15 -6.84 -19.26 7.93
C SER A 15 -5.35 -19.23 8.26
N ASP A 16 -4.53 -18.80 7.31
CA ASP A 16 -3.13 -18.48 7.52
C ASP A 16 -2.82 -17.14 6.83
N HIS A 17 -2.39 -16.16 7.62
CA HIS A 17 -2.22 -14.77 7.20
C HIS A 17 -3.46 -14.28 6.42
N CYS A 18 -3.27 -13.94 5.15
CA CYS A 18 -4.33 -13.45 4.27
C CYS A 18 -4.98 -14.51 3.40
N THR A 19 -4.75 -15.79 3.69
CA THR A 19 -5.37 -16.87 2.94
C THR A 19 -6.34 -17.63 3.83
N ASP A 20 -7.61 -17.63 3.43
CA ASP A 20 -8.62 -18.53 3.95
C ASP A 20 -8.59 -19.81 3.13
N TYR A 21 -8.61 -20.94 3.83
CA TYR A 21 -8.55 -22.27 3.25
C TYR A 21 -9.81 -23.04 3.59
N LYS A 22 -10.24 -23.89 2.65
CA LYS A 22 -11.34 -24.83 2.87
C LYS A 22 -11.02 -26.18 2.26
N CYS A 23 -11.16 -27.24 3.04
CA CYS A 23 -11.05 -28.58 2.49
C CYS A 23 -12.38 -29.01 1.86
N ARG A 24 -12.36 -29.38 0.57
CA ARG A 24 -13.54 -29.89 -0.12
C ARG A 24 -13.19 -31.06 -1.03
N ARG A 25 -13.79 -32.21 -0.77
CA ARG A 25 -13.61 -33.49 -1.49
C ARG A 25 -12.14 -33.84 -1.68
N GLY A 26 -11.36 -33.68 -0.61
CA GLY A 26 -9.92 -33.96 -0.61
C GLY A 26 -9.04 -32.89 -1.28
N LYS A 27 -9.60 -31.80 -1.80
CA LYS A 27 -8.85 -30.68 -2.38
C LYS A 27 -8.91 -29.46 -1.47
N VAL A 28 -7.77 -28.80 -1.29
CA VAL A 28 -7.69 -27.51 -0.62
C VAL A 28 -8.16 -26.43 -1.60
N GLN A 29 -9.15 -25.64 -1.19
CA GLN A 29 -9.57 -24.42 -1.86
C GLN A 29 -9.01 -23.23 -1.08
N THR A 30 -8.58 -22.19 -1.78
CA THR A 30 -8.03 -20.97 -1.17
C THR A 30 -8.80 -19.74 -1.61
N LYS A 31 -8.85 -18.74 -0.74
CA LYS A 31 -9.44 -17.43 -0.98
C LYS A 31 -8.64 -16.39 -0.21
N LEU A 32 -8.55 -15.16 -0.74
CA LEU A 32 -8.07 -14.02 0.05
C LEU A 32 -9.05 -13.78 1.23
N SER A 33 -8.50 -13.60 2.43
CA SER A 33 -9.30 -13.31 3.63
C SER A 33 -10.04 -11.98 3.49
N ASP A 34 -11.28 -11.93 3.97
CA ASP A 34 -12.13 -10.73 3.86
C ASP A 34 -11.61 -9.54 4.69
N THR A 35 -10.67 -9.77 5.61
CA THR A 35 -10.01 -8.74 6.41
C THR A 35 -8.74 -8.19 5.76
N CYS A 36 -8.19 -8.88 4.76
CA CYS A 36 -6.97 -8.49 4.07
C CYS A 36 -7.22 -7.64 2.83
N CYS A 37 -6.22 -6.84 2.48
CA CYS A 37 -6.28 -5.95 1.33
C CYS A 37 -5.31 -6.42 0.25
N LYS A 38 -5.68 -6.22 -1.02
CA LYS A 38 -4.79 -6.41 -2.16
C LYS A 38 -4.56 -5.07 -2.84
N TYR A 39 -3.30 -4.67 -2.98
CA TYR A 39 -2.87 -3.44 -3.66
C TYR A 39 -1.64 -3.75 -4.52
N ASP A 40 -1.72 -3.43 -5.82
CA ASP A 40 -0.66 -3.69 -6.81
C ASP A 40 -0.03 -5.09 -6.72
N ASP A 41 -0.88 -6.12 -6.71
CA ASP A 41 -0.50 -7.53 -6.54
C ASP A 41 0.16 -7.93 -5.20
N ILE A 42 0.40 -6.99 -4.30
CA ILE A 42 0.83 -7.24 -2.92
C ILE A 42 -0.40 -7.42 -2.03
N THR A 43 -0.31 -8.35 -1.09
CA THR A 43 -1.34 -8.61 -0.09
C THR A 43 -0.90 -8.07 1.26
N TYR A 44 -1.77 -7.34 1.93
CA TYR A 44 -1.53 -6.69 3.21
C TYR A 44 -2.49 -7.25 4.26
N ASN A 45 -1.96 -7.53 5.45
CA ASN A 45 -2.74 -8.00 6.58
C ASN A 45 -3.65 -6.89 7.11
N ASP A 46 -4.69 -7.26 7.86
CA ASP A 46 -5.50 -6.27 8.57
C ASP A 46 -4.61 -5.42 9.49
N GLN A 47 -4.88 -4.12 9.53
CA GLN A 47 -4.12 -3.08 10.24
C GLN A 47 -2.71 -2.80 9.70
N GLU A 48 -2.25 -3.52 8.68
CA GLU A 48 -0.95 -3.25 8.05
C GLU A 48 -0.97 -1.91 7.34
N SER A 49 0.11 -1.14 7.49
CA SER A 49 0.29 0.17 6.86
C SER A 49 1.48 0.15 5.92
N TRP A 50 1.36 0.82 4.78
CA TRP A 50 2.43 0.98 3.80
C TRP A 50 2.39 2.37 3.18
N GLU A 51 3.48 2.75 2.52
CA GLU A 51 3.58 4.01 1.80
C GLU A 51 3.54 3.74 0.31
N ASP A 52 2.78 4.54 -0.43
CA ASP A 52 2.83 4.60 -1.88
C ASP A 52 3.00 6.05 -2.35
N VAL A 53 4.20 6.36 -2.82
CA VAL A 53 4.64 7.70 -3.27
C VAL A 53 4.45 8.77 -2.19
N CYS A 54 3.23 9.31 -2.11
CA CYS A 54 2.82 10.41 -1.26
C CYS A 54 1.49 10.10 -0.57
N LYS A 55 1.15 8.82 -0.46
CA LYS A 55 -0.01 8.32 0.26
C LYS A 55 0.45 7.36 1.34
N ASN A 56 -0.06 7.59 2.54
CA ASN A 56 -0.06 6.62 3.62
C ASN A 56 -1.30 5.75 3.47
N MET A 57 -1.06 4.46 3.30
CA MET A 57 -2.07 3.45 3.06
C MET A 57 -2.19 2.56 4.30
N ARG A 58 -3.41 2.14 4.63
CA ARG A 58 -3.67 1.20 5.71
C ARG A 58 -4.77 0.24 5.32
N CYS A 59 -4.55 -1.05 5.55
CA CYS A 59 -5.62 -2.03 5.41
C CYS A 59 -6.47 -2.04 6.68
N GLU A 60 -7.77 -1.83 6.55
CA GLU A 60 -8.72 -1.91 7.65
C GLU A 60 -9.92 -2.76 7.23
N SER A 61 -9.98 -3.99 7.74
CA SER A 61 -11.09 -4.92 7.53
C SER A 61 -11.45 -5.08 6.04
N GLY A 62 -10.45 -5.40 5.22
CA GLY A 62 -10.59 -5.62 3.78
C GLY A 62 -10.73 -4.36 2.94
N LYS A 63 -10.54 -3.18 3.54
CA LYS A 63 -10.63 -1.89 2.84
C LYS A 63 -9.35 -1.10 3.01
N ILE A 64 -8.86 -0.55 1.92
CA ILE A 64 -7.71 0.36 1.93
C ILE A 64 -8.19 1.74 2.38
N LYS A 65 -7.53 2.29 3.40
CA LYS A 65 -7.64 3.68 3.84
C LYS A 65 -6.41 4.43 3.36
N GLU A 66 -6.65 5.61 2.80
CA GLU A 66 -5.60 6.43 2.22
C GLU A 66 -5.57 7.79 2.92
N SER A 67 -4.39 8.33 3.13
CA SER A 67 -4.17 9.70 3.60
C SER A 67 -2.91 10.27 2.95
N ASP A 68 -2.82 11.60 2.83
CA ASP A 68 -1.63 12.22 2.26
C ASP A 68 -0.41 12.02 3.17
N HIS A 69 0.75 11.75 2.56
CA HIS A 69 2.02 11.71 3.27
C HIS A 69 2.42 13.14 3.68
N PRO A 70 2.66 13.42 4.97
CA PRO A 70 2.86 14.78 5.47
C PRO A 70 4.11 15.46 4.90
N ASP A 71 5.09 14.69 4.44
CA ASP A 71 6.33 15.24 3.88
C ASP A 71 6.24 15.55 2.37
N CYS A 72 5.14 15.20 1.70
CA CYS A 72 4.96 15.49 0.28
C CYS A 72 4.39 16.89 0.03
N CYS A 73 4.72 17.45 -1.14
CA CYS A 73 4.26 18.76 -1.56
C CYS A 73 3.33 18.62 -2.77
N TYR A 74 2.27 19.42 -2.79
CA TYR A 74 1.43 19.59 -3.98
C TYR A 74 1.86 20.84 -4.74
N PHE A 75 2.07 20.72 -6.05
CA PHE A 75 2.29 21.85 -6.94
C PHE A 75 1.69 21.54 -8.32
N ASP A 76 0.80 22.42 -8.79
CA ASP A 76 0.12 22.33 -10.10
C ASP A 76 -0.47 20.94 -10.40
N ASP A 77 -1.29 20.43 -9.48
CA ASP A 77 -1.91 19.09 -9.53
C ASP A 77 -0.95 17.89 -9.46
N TYR A 78 0.37 18.12 -9.35
CA TYR A 78 1.38 17.08 -9.15
C TYR A 78 1.79 16.95 -7.68
N LEU A 79 2.15 15.73 -7.31
CA LEU A 79 2.68 15.33 -6.01
C LEU A 79 4.20 15.16 -6.12
N TYR A 80 4.93 15.85 -5.25
CA TYR A 80 6.38 15.82 -5.18
C TYR A 80 6.82 15.23 -3.84
N ARG A 81 7.78 14.30 -3.89
CA ARG A 81 8.34 13.64 -2.70
C ARG A 81 9.25 14.58 -1.94
N ASP A 82 9.49 14.28 -0.66
CA ASP A 82 10.50 14.99 0.11
C ASP A 82 11.87 14.94 -0.60
N GLY A 83 12.50 16.09 -0.73
CA GLY A 83 13.79 16.26 -1.39
C GLY A 83 13.71 16.42 -2.92
N GLU A 84 12.55 16.20 -3.53
CA GLU A 84 12.37 16.36 -4.97
C GLU A 84 12.52 17.83 -5.38
N GLU A 85 13.20 18.05 -6.50
CA GLU A 85 13.53 19.36 -7.04
C GLU A 85 13.22 19.39 -8.53
N TRP A 86 12.60 20.47 -8.99
CA TRP A 86 12.27 20.68 -10.39
C TRP A 86 12.39 22.14 -10.76
N ILE A 87 12.54 22.41 -12.06
CA ILE A 87 12.63 23.75 -12.61
C ILE A 87 11.33 24.04 -13.33
N ASP A 88 10.69 25.14 -12.96
CA ASP A 88 9.57 25.73 -13.69
C ASP A 88 9.96 27.14 -14.14
N HIS A 89 10.13 27.31 -15.44
CA HIS A 89 10.73 28.49 -16.05
C HIS A 89 12.12 28.82 -15.48
N CYS A 90 12.24 29.88 -14.67
CA CYS A 90 13.47 30.32 -13.99
C CYS A 90 13.38 30.16 -12.47
N THR A 91 12.43 29.35 -11.99
CA THR A 91 12.25 29.06 -10.57
C THR A 91 12.63 27.62 -10.30
N VAL A 92 13.56 27.40 -9.39
CA VAL A 92 13.84 26.09 -8.81
C VAL A 92 12.86 25.88 -7.67
N HIS A 93 12.07 24.82 -7.78
CA HIS A 93 11.15 24.37 -6.77
C HIS A 93 11.75 23.19 -6.03
N LYS A 94 11.65 23.18 -4.71
CA LYS A 94 12.11 22.06 -3.88
C LYS A 94 11.06 21.69 -2.84
N CYS A 95 10.65 20.42 -2.82
CA CYS A 95 9.82 19.91 -1.74
C CYS A 95 10.68 19.53 -0.54
N LYS A 96 10.35 20.04 0.65
CA LYS A 96 11.03 19.65 1.89
C LYS A 96 10.07 19.63 3.07
N LYS A 97 9.84 18.45 3.64
CA LYS A 97 8.97 18.20 4.81
C LYS A 97 7.59 18.82 4.62
N GLY A 98 6.97 18.55 3.48
CA GLY A 98 5.64 19.05 3.13
C GLY A 98 5.59 20.53 2.80
N ARG A 99 6.74 21.18 2.59
CA ARG A 99 6.82 22.61 2.26
C ARG A 99 7.55 22.82 0.94
N LEU A 100 6.88 23.52 0.03
CA LEU A 100 7.47 23.99 -1.21
C LEU A 100 8.39 25.19 -0.94
N ARG A 101 9.67 25.06 -1.30
CA ARG A 101 10.63 26.16 -1.37
C ARG A 101 10.83 26.56 -2.83
N LYS A 102 11.05 27.85 -3.05
CA LYS A 102 11.29 28.42 -4.38
C LYS A 102 12.52 29.29 -4.33
N ASP A 103 13.46 29.03 -5.22
CA ASP A 103 14.66 29.82 -5.44
C ASP A 103 14.72 30.24 -6.91
N LEU A 104 15.36 31.36 -7.22
CA LEU A 104 15.61 31.75 -8.62
C LEU A 104 16.79 30.93 -9.16
N ASP A 105 16.62 30.34 -10.34
CA ASP A 105 17.71 29.69 -11.04
C ASP A 105 18.72 30.75 -11.51
N SER A 106 19.94 30.70 -10.98
CA SER A 106 21.04 31.61 -11.33
C SER A 106 21.60 31.43 -12.74
N SER A 107 21.12 30.41 -13.48
CA SER A 107 21.46 30.17 -14.89
C SER A 107 20.43 30.71 -15.88
N CYS A 108 19.30 31.22 -15.37
CA CYS A 108 18.52 32.28 -15.99
C CYS A 108 19.12 33.66 -15.60
#